data_AF-A0A536TJD4-F1
#
_entry.id   AF-A0A536TJD4-F1
#
_cell.length_a   1.000
_cell.length_b   1.000
_cell.length_c   1.000
_cell.angle_alpha   90.00
_cell.angle_beta   90.00
_cell.angle_gamma   90.00
#
_symmetry.space_group_name_H-M   'P 1'
#
loop_
_entity.id
_entity.type
_entity.pdbx_description
1 polymer ?
#
loop_
_entity_poly.entity_id
_entity_poly.type
_entity_poly.pdbx_seq_one_letter_code
_entity_poly.pdbx_strand_id
1 'polypeptide(L)'
;MKARIWIGLLLAASPWLIGSPAFAQAANSDCFTILDSSGAAAGGTPLCVAEGTEGDSEGGIHALPPGFANTGAFGNPTLVYEPDGTTLSDIFGIFITATGACANGCIGFASDPSASDMALFFPPPDDDEFVTFIAQEGANGGTFDATAYLDANHQRNGFTATFFSDGDGAAAVPEPATLALLGLGALAMSFARRKNLGATAR
;
A
#
# COMPACT_ATOMS: atom_id res chain seq x y z
N MET A 1 15.74 69.77 -11.88
CA MET A 1 16.00 68.86 -10.75
C MET A 1 15.19 67.60 -10.99
N LYS A 2 15.88 66.45 -11.11
CA LYS A 2 15.34 65.18 -11.62
C LYS A 2 14.72 64.38 -10.46
N ALA A 3 13.41 64.18 -10.48
CA ALA A 3 12.71 63.30 -9.55
C ALA A 3 12.70 61.86 -10.08
N ARG A 4 13.64 61.09 -9.51
CA ARG A 4 13.61 59.66 -9.15
C ARG A 4 12.68 58.70 -9.92
N ILE A 5 13.39 57.88 -10.70
CA ILE A 5 13.04 56.58 -11.28
C ILE A 5 12.98 55.51 -10.16
N TRP A 6 12.26 54.42 -10.40
CA TRP A 6 12.30 53.09 -9.74
C TRP A 6 11.23 52.77 -8.68
N ILE A 7 9.95 52.83 -9.07
CA ILE A 7 8.91 51.93 -8.56
C ILE A 7 8.43 51.10 -9.74
N GLY A 8 9.28 50.18 -10.16
CA GLY A 8 9.01 49.23 -11.22
C GLY A 8 10.03 48.12 -11.05
N LEU A 9 9.57 46.87 -11.18
CA LEU A 9 10.40 45.66 -11.22
C LEU A 9 10.65 44.91 -9.89
N LEU A 10 9.64 44.74 -9.03
CA LEU A 10 9.68 43.64 -8.01
C LEU A 10 8.38 42.82 -7.91
N LEU A 11 7.37 43.08 -8.75
CA LEU A 11 6.10 42.32 -8.75
C LEU A 11 5.86 41.51 -10.04
N ALA A 12 6.82 41.47 -10.97
CA ALA A 12 6.67 40.83 -12.28
C ALA A 12 7.58 39.61 -12.49
N ALA A 13 8.16 39.06 -11.42
CA ALA A 13 8.93 37.82 -11.48
C ALA A 13 8.34 36.81 -10.49
N SER A 14 7.49 35.93 -11.04
CA SER A 14 7.16 34.57 -10.57
C SER A 14 5.66 34.27 -10.40
N PRO A 15 4.89 34.15 -11.50
CA PRO A 15 3.76 33.23 -11.54
C PRO A 15 4.18 31.79 -11.95
N TRP A 16 5.47 31.51 -12.10
CA TRP A 16 6.01 30.22 -12.60
C TRP A 16 6.54 29.28 -11.49
N LEU A 17 6.09 29.42 -10.24
CA LEU A 17 6.59 28.59 -9.13
C LEU A 17 5.50 27.90 -8.29
N ILE A 18 4.25 27.86 -8.75
CA ILE A 18 3.20 27.05 -8.09
C ILE A 18 2.83 25.91 -9.02
N GLY A 19 3.76 24.98 -9.12
CA GLY A 19 3.59 23.71 -9.80
C GLY A 19 4.63 22.76 -9.24
N SER A 20 4.76 22.72 -7.91
CA SER A 20 5.46 21.60 -7.27
C SER A 20 4.79 20.33 -7.78
N PRO A 21 5.55 19.31 -8.24
CA PRO A 21 4.94 18.02 -8.48
C PRO A 21 4.32 17.61 -7.14
N ALA A 22 2.99 17.46 -7.12
CA ALA A 22 2.40 16.65 -6.09
C ALA A 22 3.12 15.30 -6.22
N PHE A 23 3.93 14.95 -5.22
CA PHE A 23 4.36 13.58 -5.08
C PHE A 23 3.05 12.80 -4.94
N ALA A 24 2.66 12.12 -6.01
CA ALA A 24 1.52 11.23 -5.99
C ALA A 24 1.84 10.21 -4.88
N GLN A 25 1.00 10.18 -3.85
CA GLN A 25 0.92 9.04 -2.96
C GLN A 25 0.80 7.79 -3.83
N ALA A 26 1.44 6.68 -3.42
CA ALA A 26 1.28 5.43 -4.14
C ALA A 26 -0.22 5.18 -4.31
N ALA A 27 -0.67 4.96 -5.55
CA ALA A 27 -2.10 4.83 -5.82
C ALA A 27 -2.67 3.50 -5.31
N ASN A 28 -1.80 2.59 -4.87
CA ASN A 28 -2.12 1.24 -4.43
C ASN A 28 -1.40 0.95 -3.11
N SER A 29 -2.13 0.35 -2.17
CA SER A 29 -1.62 -0.13 -0.88
C SER A 29 -1.00 -1.53 -1.11
N ASP A 30 -1.84 -2.54 -1.34
CA ASP A 30 -1.36 -3.92 -1.48
C ASP A 30 -1.38 -4.45 -2.91
N CYS A 31 -0.43 -5.33 -3.22
CA CYS A 31 -0.28 -5.91 -4.55
C CYS A 31 0.14 -7.38 -4.53
N PHE A 32 -0.62 -8.23 -5.22
CA PHE A 32 -0.21 -9.60 -5.53
C PHE A 32 0.28 -9.70 -6.98
N THR A 33 1.44 -10.32 -7.16
CA THR A 33 2.04 -10.53 -8.49
C THR A 33 2.45 -11.99 -8.68
N ILE A 34 2.08 -12.57 -9.82
CA ILE A 34 2.65 -13.83 -10.32
C ILE A 34 3.62 -13.47 -11.44
N LEU A 35 4.83 -14.02 -11.40
CA LEU A 35 5.85 -13.88 -12.43
C LEU A 35 6.05 -15.23 -13.14
N ASP A 36 6.18 -15.21 -14.46
CA ASP A 36 6.57 -16.37 -15.23
C ASP A 36 8.10 -16.62 -15.16
N SER A 37 8.57 -17.68 -15.81
CA SER A 37 10.00 -18.03 -15.86
C SER A 37 10.92 -16.97 -16.46
N SER A 38 10.38 -16.00 -17.20
CA SER A 38 11.13 -14.87 -17.75
C SER A 38 11.16 -13.66 -16.81
N GLY A 39 10.42 -13.70 -15.70
CA GLY A 39 10.23 -12.59 -14.78
C GLY A 39 9.14 -11.61 -15.22
N ALA A 40 8.32 -11.95 -16.22
CA ALA A 40 7.20 -11.13 -16.65
C ALA A 40 5.93 -11.49 -15.85
N ALA A 41 5.02 -10.53 -15.65
CA ALA A 41 3.80 -10.80 -14.91
C ALA A 41 2.88 -11.79 -15.66
N ALA A 42 2.65 -12.95 -15.05
CA ALA A 42 1.80 -13.99 -15.56
C ALA A 42 0.34 -13.68 -15.20
N GLY A 43 -0.49 -13.40 -16.21
CA GLY A 43 -1.90 -13.05 -16.02
C GLY A 43 -2.23 -11.57 -16.23
N GLY A 44 -1.25 -10.74 -16.62
CA GLY A 44 -1.45 -9.34 -16.96
C GLY A 44 -0.83 -8.40 -15.93
N THR A 45 -1.57 -7.37 -15.52
CA THR A 45 -1.11 -6.44 -14.48
C THR A 45 -1.17 -7.11 -13.10
N PRO A 46 -0.25 -6.76 -12.18
CA PRO A 46 -0.38 -7.10 -10.76
C PRO A 46 -1.79 -6.80 -10.25
N LEU A 47 -2.31 -7.67 -9.39
CA LEU A 47 -3.58 -7.45 -8.71
C LEU A 47 -3.30 -6.53 -7.52
N CYS A 48 -3.62 -5.25 -7.69
CA CYS A 48 -3.39 -4.24 -6.66
C CYS A 48 -4.70 -3.62 -6.18
N VAL A 49 -4.75 -3.26 -4.89
CA VAL A 49 -5.86 -2.53 -4.26
C VAL A 49 -5.47 -1.08 -4.11
N ALA A 50 -6.41 -0.18 -4.39
CA ALA A 50 -6.19 1.24 -4.22
C ALA A 50 -6.43 1.63 -2.76
N GLU A 51 -5.52 2.44 -2.22
CA GLU A 51 -5.63 3.05 -0.90
C GLU A 51 -7.03 3.62 -0.62
N GLY A 52 -7.61 3.25 0.52
CA GLY A 52 -8.91 3.74 0.95
C GLY A 52 -10.10 3.15 0.17
N THR A 53 -9.85 2.07 -0.59
CA THR A 53 -10.91 1.14 -1.03
C THR A 53 -10.89 -0.17 -0.23
N GLU A 54 -9.93 -0.35 0.68
CA GLU A 54 -9.94 -1.45 1.65
C GLU A 54 -11.20 -1.36 2.55
N GLY A 55 -11.90 -2.47 2.77
CA GLY A 55 -13.05 -2.56 3.68
C GLY A 55 -14.43 -2.07 3.18
N ASP A 56 -14.51 -1.39 2.03
CA ASP A 56 -15.76 -0.80 1.52
C ASP A 56 -16.67 -1.77 0.74
N SER A 57 -16.24 -3.02 0.55
CA SER A 57 -17.04 -4.06 -0.11
C SER A 57 -17.16 -5.32 0.75
N GLU A 58 -18.40 -5.84 0.89
CA GLU A 58 -18.63 -7.15 1.49
C GLU A 58 -17.77 -8.19 0.75
N GLY A 59 -16.76 -8.71 1.45
CA GLY A 59 -15.80 -9.69 0.94
C GLY A 59 -14.56 -9.05 0.33
N GLY A 60 -13.79 -8.28 1.11
CA GLY A 60 -12.54 -7.57 0.75
C GLY A 60 -11.39 -8.46 0.28
N ILE A 61 -11.71 -9.61 -0.31
CA ILE A 61 -10.80 -10.56 -0.91
C ILE A 61 -10.60 -10.20 -2.38
N HIS A 62 -9.35 -9.90 -2.71
CA HIS A 62 -8.88 -9.69 -4.05
C HIS A 62 -8.34 -11.01 -4.59
N ALA A 63 -9.02 -11.54 -5.60
CA ALA A 63 -8.76 -12.86 -6.15
C ALA A 63 -8.03 -12.80 -7.49
N LEU A 64 -7.01 -13.64 -7.65
CA LEU A 64 -6.42 -13.92 -8.95
C LEU A 64 -7.32 -14.85 -9.77
N PRO A 65 -7.21 -14.81 -11.12
CA PRO A 65 -7.90 -15.76 -11.97
C PRO A 65 -7.59 -17.21 -11.58
N PRO A 66 -8.57 -18.14 -11.74
CA PRO A 66 -8.35 -19.54 -11.42
C PRO A 66 -7.29 -20.17 -12.34
N GLY A 67 -6.65 -21.23 -11.85
CA GLY A 67 -5.69 -22.03 -12.63
C GLY A 67 -4.23 -21.93 -12.19
N PHE A 68 -3.92 -21.06 -11.22
CA PHE A 68 -2.60 -20.95 -10.60
C PHE A 68 -2.53 -21.54 -9.19
N ALA A 69 -3.67 -21.76 -8.54
CA ALA A 69 -3.74 -22.07 -7.12
C ALA A 69 -3.30 -23.50 -6.79
N ASN A 70 -2.38 -23.64 -5.83
CA ASN A 70 -2.12 -24.89 -5.12
C ASN A 70 -3.19 -25.11 -4.06
N THR A 71 -4.30 -25.75 -4.43
CA THR A 71 -5.43 -25.96 -3.52
C THR A 71 -5.09 -26.79 -2.28
N GLY A 72 -4.00 -27.58 -2.30
CA GLY A 72 -3.49 -28.28 -1.13
C GLY A 72 -2.90 -27.36 -0.05
N ALA A 73 -2.68 -26.07 -0.35
CA ALA A 73 -2.27 -25.06 0.61
C ALA A 73 -3.47 -24.36 1.30
N PHE A 74 -4.70 -24.72 0.95
CA PHE A 74 -5.89 -24.21 1.66
C PHE A 74 -5.84 -24.54 3.15
N GLY A 75 -6.28 -23.60 3.99
CA GLY A 75 -6.15 -23.69 5.45
C GLY A 75 -4.79 -23.29 6.01
N ASN A 76 -3.82 -22.96 5.16
CA ASN A 76 -2.50 -22.49 5.58
C ASN A 76 -2.19 -21.11 4.98
N PRO A 77 -2.99 -20.06 5.28
CA PRO A 77 -2.70 -18.72 4.79
C PRO A 77 -1.49 -18.12 5.50
N THR A 78 -0.96 -17.06 4.90
CA THR A 78 0.02 -16.17 5.51
C THR A 78 -0.73 -14.99 6.10
N LEU A 79 -0.55 -14.76 7.40
CA LEU A 79 -0.97 -13.56 8.11
C LEU A 79 0.20 -12.59 8.15
N VAL A 80 -0.04 -11.35 7.75
CA VAL A 80 0.92 -10.25 7.81
C VAL A 80 0.48 -9.31 8.92
N TYR A 81 1.33 -9.15 9.92
CA TYR A 81 1.08 -8.25 11.04
C TYR A 81 1.86 -6.97 10.90
N GLU A 82 1.27 -5.91 11.44
CA GLU A 82 1.88 -4.60 11.63
C GLU A 82 3.23 -4.66 12.34
N PRO A 83 4.05 -3.58 12.25
CA PRO A 83 5.29 -3.49 13.01
C PRO A 83 5.09 -3.63 14.53
N ASP A 84 3.87 -3.49 15.04
CA ASP A 84 3.52 -3.75 16.44
C ASP A 84 3.49 -5.26 16.80
N GLY A 85 3.40 -6.14 15.79
CA GLY A 85 3.33 -7.60 15.93
C GLY A 85 2.01 -8.13 16.48
N THR A 86 0.99 -7.29 16.61
CA THR A 86 -0.31 -7.64 17.21
C THR A 86 -1.52 -7.31 16.34
N THR A 87 -1.41 -6.27 15.51
CA THR A 87 -2.48 -5.87 14.60
C THR A 87 -2.28 -6.60 13.28
N LEU A 88 -3.32 -7.30 12.81
CA LEU A 88 -3.30 -7.99 11.53
C LEU A 88 -3.54 -6.94 10.44
N SER A 89 -2.57 -6.79 9.55
CA SER A 89 -2.64 -5.89 8.39
C SER A 89 -3.23 -6.65 7.21
N ASP A 90 -2.58 -7.75 6.78
CA ASP A 90 -3.05 -8.54 5.65
C ASP A 90 -3.20 -10.03 5.94
N ILE A 91 -3.98 -10.67 5.08
CA ILE A 91 -3.98 -12.11 4.89
C ILE A 91 -3.85 -12.43 3.41
N PHE A 92 -2.98 -13.37 3.04
CA PHE A 92 -2.94 -13.91 1.68
C PHE A 92 -2.73 -15.41 1.66
N GLY A 93 -3.22 -16.05 0.60
CA GLY A 93 -3.10 -17.49 0.42
C GLY A 93 -4.16 -18.06 -0.51
N ILE A 94 -4.57 -19.30 -0.23
CA ILE A 94 -5.70 -19.92 -0.94
C ILE A 94 -6.98 -19.65 -0.17
N PHE A 95 -8.00 -19.18 -0.89
CA PHE A 95 -9.36 -19.10 -0.37
C PHE A 95 -10.30 -19.89 -1.28
N ILE A 96 -11.40 -20.39 -0.71
CA ILE A 96 -12.40 -21.17 -1.43
C ILE A 96 -13.76 -20.52 -1.24
N THR A 97 -14.50 -20.34 -2.34
CA THR A 97 -15.89 -19.87 -2.29
C THR A 97 -16.84 -21.05 -2.47
N ALA A 98 -18.07 -20.97 -1.93
CA ALA A 98 -19.06 -22.03 -2.11
C ALA A 98 -19.53 -22.17 -3.59
N THR A 99 -19.39 -21.11 -4.39
CA THR A 99 -19.82 -21.05 -5.79
C THR A 99 -18.90 -20.13 -6.60
N GLY A 100 -18.97 -20.19 -7.93
CA GLY A 100 -18.26 -19.27 -8.83
C GLY A 100 -16.89 -19.79 -9.30
N ALA A 101 -16.08 -18.88 -9.86
CA ALA A 101 -14.80 -19.21 -10.47
C ALA A 101 -13.76 -19.75 -9.47
N CYS A 102 -13.91 -19.42 -8.19
CA CYS A 102 -13.03 -19.84 -7.09
C CYS A 102 -13.61 -20.97 -6.24
N ALA A 103 -14.62 -21.68 -6.75
CA ALA A 103 -15.20 -22.84 -6.07
C ALA A 103 -14.20 -24.00 -5.87
N ASN A 104 -13.18 -24.06 -6.72
CA ASN A 104 -12.08 -25.01 -6.60
C ASN A 104 -10.82 -24.37 -6.03
N GLY A 105 -10.92 -23.22 -5.37
CA GLY A 105 -9.79 -22.49 -4.81
C GLY A 105 -9.14 -21.50 -5.78
N CYS A 106 -8.87 -20.30 -5.27
CA CYS A 106 -8.10 -19.26 -5.93
C CYS A 106 -7.01 -18.76 -4.98
N ILE A 107 -5.97 -18.18 -5.57
CA ILE A 107 -5.03 -17.35 -4.81
C ILE A 107 -5.73 -16.00 -4.60
N GLY A 108 -5.67 -15.49 -3.38
CA GLY A 108 -6.16 -14.15 -3.08
C GLY A 108 -5.53 -13.57 -1.83
N PHE A 109 -5.87 -12.33 -1.57
CA PHE A 109 -5.50 -11.63 -0.34
C PHE A 109 -6.63 -10.73 0.11
N ALA A 110 -6.62 -10.36 1.38
CA ALA A 110 -7.48 -9.32 1.94
C ALA A 110 -6.65 -8.44 2.86
N SER A 111 -6.85 -7.14 2.67
CA SER A 111 -6.26 -6.05 3.43
C SER A 111 -7.23 -5.64 4.53
N ASP A 112 -6.72 -5.32 5.72
CA ASP A 112 -7.50 -5.07 6.92
C ASP A 112 -8.65 -6.08 7.13
N PRO A 113 -8.36 -7.40 7.09
CA PRO A 113 -9.40 -8.39 6.91
C PRO A 113 -10.35 -8.44 8.11
N SER A 114 -11.65 -8.47 7.82
CA SER A 114 -12.65 -8.77 8.84
C SER A 114 -12.60 -10.25 9.24
N ALA A 115 -13.22 -10.61 10.36
CA ALA A 115 -13.35 -12.01 10.77
C ALA A 115 -14.04 -12.89 9.71
N SER A 116 -14.96 -12.31 8.92
CA SER A 116 -15.60 -12.99 7.80
C SER A 116 -14.66 -13.22 6.61
N ASP A 117 -13.75 -12.28 6.33
CA ASP A 117 -12.77 -12.44 5.24
C ASP A 117 -11.76 -13.52 5.63
N MET A 118 -11.26 -13.47 6.87
CA MET A 118 -10.36 -14.50 7.40
C MET A 118 -10.98 -15.90 7.28
N ALA A 119 -12.26 -16.06 7.61
CA ALA A 119 -12.96 -17.34 7.58
C ALA A 119 -12.97 -17.99 6.18
N LEU A 120 -12.74 -17.25 5.09
CA LEU A 120 -12.67 -17.80 3.73
C LEU A 120 -11.32 -18.45 3.39
N PHE A 121 -10.28 -18.18 4.18
CA PHE A 121 -8.93 -18.77 4.03
C PHE A 121 -8.71 -20.01 4.91
N PHE A 122 -9.57 -20.23 5.89
CA PHE A 122 -9.54 -21.39 6.78
C PHE A 122 -10.69 -22.34 6.45
N PRO A 123 -10.49 -23.67 6.53
CA PRO A 123 -11.60 -24.61 6.45
C PRO A 123 -12.47 -24.48 7.72
N PRO A 124 -13.67 -25.09 7.72
CA PRO A 124 -14.55 -25.10 8.87
C PRO A 124 -13.84 -25.61 10.14
N PRO A 125 -14.26 -25.16 11.34
CA PRO A 125 -13.57 -25.39 12.62
C PRO A 125 -13.55 -26.84 13.12
N ASP A 126 -13.88 -27.82 12.28
CA ASP A 126 -13.89 -29.24 12.63
C ASP A 126 -12.51 -29.92 12.40
N ASP A 127 -11.56 -29.20 11.78
CA ASP A 127 -10.21 -29.68 11.45
C ASP A 127 -9.16 -29.03 12.39
N ASP A 128 -8.73 -29.73 13.44
CA ASP A 128 -7.95 -29.18 14.55
C ASP A 128 -6.44 -28.89 14.28
N GLU A 129 -5.99 -28.70 13.04
CA GLU A 129 -4.56 -28.40 12.79
C GLU A 129 -4.34 -27.55 11.53
N PHE A 130 -4.32 -26.22 11.70
CA PHE A 130 -3.91 -25.29 10.66
C PHE A 130 -2.50 -24.78 10.93
N VAL A 131 -1.67 -24.76 9.89
CA VAL A 131 -0.35 -24.15 9.93
C VAL A 131 -0.47 -22.75 9.34
N THR A 132 -0.61 -21.76 10.20
CA THR A 132 -0.59 -20.37 9.79
C THR A 132 0.86 -19.89 9.71
N PHE A 133 1.24 -19.30 8.58
CA PHE A 133 2.50 -18.59 8.48
C PHE A 133 2.31 -17.17 8.99
N ILE A 134 3.09 -16.79 9.99
CA ILE A 134 3.05 -15.43 10.55
C ILE A 134 4.25 -14.68 9.98
N ALA A 135 3.96 -13.64 9.21
CA ALA A 135 4.92 -12.68 8.75
C ALA A 135 4.68 -11.35 9.47
N GLN A 136 5.75 -10.60 9.68
CA GLN A 136 5.67 -9.24 10.19
C GLN A 136 6.08 -8.30 9.07
N GLU A 137 5.27 -7.29 8.81
CA GLU A 137 5.64 -6.25 7.87
C GLU A 137 6.71 -5.33 8.46
N GLY A 138 7.52 -4.76 7.56
CA GLY A 138 8.44 -3.71 7.93
C GLY A 138 7.72 -2.39 8.12
N ALA A 139 8.35 -1.44 8.80
CA ALA A 139 7.82 -0.08 8.94
C ALA A 139 7.64 0.70 7.61
N ASN A 140 7.98 0.12 6.46
CA ASN A 140 7.70 0.68 5.13
C ASN A 140 7.10 -0.39 4.20
N GLY A 141 6.40 -1.36 4.78
CA GLY A 141 5.85 -2.52 4.10
C GLY A 141 6.84 -3.66 3.94
N GLY A 142 6.40 -4.68 3.21
CA GLY A 142 7.16 -5.91 3.01
C GLY A 142 6.80 -6.60 1.69
N THR A 143 7.81 -7.17 1.03
CA THR A 143 7.59 -8.15 -0.04
C THR A 143 7.75 -9.55 0.54
N PHE A 144 6.70 -10.36 0.41
CA PHE A 144 6.64 -11.73 0.88
C PHE A 144 6.63 -12.71 -0.30
N ASP A 145 7.36 -13.82 -0.15
CA ASP A 145 7.33 -14.91 -1.12
C ASP A 145 6.01 -15.67 -0.99
N ALA A 146 5.22 -15.63 -2.06
CA ALA A 146 3.92 -16.29 -2.16
C ALA A 146 3.99 -17.52 -3.10
N THR A 147 5.18 -17.94 -3.53
CA THR A 147 5.37 -19.01 -4.52
C THR A 147 4.78 -20.35 -4.06
N ALA A 148 4.73 -20.60 -2.74
CA ALA A 148 4.13 -21.82 -2.19
C ALA A 148 2.63 -21.98 -2.52
N TYR A 149 1.93 -20.88 -2.80
CA TYR A 149 0.52 -20.86 -3.18
C TYR A 149 0.29 -21.14 -4.68
N LEU A 150 1.35 -21.14 -5.50
CA LEU A 150 1.26 -21.57 -6.90
C LEU A 150 1.21 -23.08 -7.01
N ASP A 151 0.45 -23.65 -7.92
CA ASP A 151 0.45 -25.09 -8.14
C ASP A 151 1.81 -25.61 -8.62
N ALA A 152 2.06 -26.89 -8.36
CA ALA A 152 3.35 -27.53 -8.63
C ALA A 152 3.74 -27.54 -10.11
N ASN A 153 2.81 -27.40 -11.06
CA ASN A 153 3.19 -27.31 -12.47
C ASN A 153 3.77 -25.93 -12.79
N HIS A 154 3.13 -24.86 -12.32
CA HIS A 154 3.65 -23.50 -12.50
C HIS A 154 4.99 -23.32 -11.79
N GLN A 155 5.12 -23.78 -10.54
CA GLN A 155 6.41 -23.72 -9.82
C GLN A 155 7.53 -24.46 -10.59
N ARG A 156 7.27 -25.68 -11.09
CA ARG A 156 8.26 -26.46 -11.87
C ARG A 156 8.60 -25.80 -13.21
N ASN A 157 7.68 -25.03 -13.77
CA ASN A 157 7.90 -24.25 -14.97
C ASN A 157 8.60 -22.91 -14.68
N GLY A 158 9.06 -22.67 -13.45
CA GLY A 158 9.84 -21.48 -13.07
C GLY A 158 8.98 -20.26 -12.73
N PHE A 159 7.68 -20.42 -12.50
CA PHE A 159 6.83 -19.33 -12.03
C PHE A 159 7.10 -19.06 -10.56
N THR A 160 7.03 -17.79 -10.18
CA THR A 160 7.15 -17.32 -8.79
C THR A 160 6.00 -16.39 -8.46
N ALA A 161 5.66 -16.24 -7.18
CA ALA A 161 4.65 -15.27 -6.77
C ALA A 161 5.16 -14.44 -5.60
N THR A 162 4.75 -13.18 -5.57
CA THR A 162 5.09 -12.23 -4.51
C THR A 162 3.85 -11.47 -4.08
N PHE A 163 3.71 -11.29 -2.78
CA PHE A 163 2.76 -10.35 -2.19
C PHE A 163 3.53 -9.15 -1.64
N PHE A 164 3.06 -7.95 -1.95
CA PHE A 164 3.56 -6.71 -1.38
C PHE A 164 2.46 -6.14 -0.49
N SER A 165 2.82 -5.93 0.77
CA SER A 165 2.02 -5.24 1.79
C SER A 165 2.61 -3.85 1.98
N ASP A 166 1.80 -2.80 1.93
CA ASP A 166 2.26 -1.47 2.28
C ASP A 166 2.20 -1.24 3.79
N GLY A 167 3.35 -0.94 4.38
CA GLY A 167 3.40 -0.74 5.81
C GLY A 167 2.85 0.61 6.17
N ASP A 168 2.10 0.61 7.26
CA ASP A 168 1.42 1.77 7.86
C ASP A 168 2.38 2.93 8.18
N GLY A 169 3.70 2.70 8.16
CA GLY A 169 4.71 3.75 8.27
C GLY A 169 4.78 4.71 7.07
N ALA A 170 4.13 4.43 5.94
CA ALA A 170 3.89 5.44 4.91
C ALA A 170 3.01 6.60 5.41
N ALA A 171 2.15 6.36 6.40
CA ALA A 171 1.36 7.39 7.09
C ALA A 171 2.23 8.38 7.90
N ALA A 172 3.52 8.07 8.13
CA ALA A 172 4.44 8.99 8.81
C ALA A 172 5.02 10.08 7.89
N VAL A 173 4.80 10.00 6.57
CA VAL A 173 5.15 11.11 5.66
C VAL A 173 4.03 12.14 5.73
N PRO A 174 4.27 13.34 6.32
CA PRO A 174 3.21 14.34 6.40
C PRO A 174 2.75 14.69 4.99
N GLU A 175 1.44 14.69 4.78
CA GLU A 175 0.84 15.01 3.49
C GLU A 175 1.49 16.28 2.89
N PRO A 176 1.60 16.40 1.56
CA PRO A 176 2.21 17.55 0.91
C PRO A 176 1.62 18.89 1.40
N ALA A 177 0.33 18.91 1.72
CA ALA A 177 -0.35 20.07 2.30
C ALA A 177 0.17 20.42 3.70
N THR A 178 0.42 19.42 4.54
CA THR A 178 0.98 19.57 5.89
C THR A 178 2.41 20.10 5.84
N LEU A 179 3.23 19.59 4.91
CA LEU A 179 4.58 20.11 4.68
C LEU A 179 4.55 21.56 4.15
N ALA A 180 3.63 21.87 3.24
CA ALA A 180 3.46 23.22 2.72
C ALA A 180 3.00 24.20 3.81
N LEU A 181 2.04 23.80 4.65
CA LEU A 181 1.58 24.59 5.81
C LEU A 181 2.69 24.82 6.82
N LEU A 182 3.46 23.78 7.15
CA LEU A 182 4.61 23.89 8.04
C LEU A 182 5.67 24.85 7.46
N GLY A 183 5.96 24.71 6.17
CA GLY A 183 6.87 25.59 5.44
C GLY A 183 6.42 27.05 5.45
N LEU A 184 5.15 27.31 5.13
CA LEU A 184 4.55 28.65 5.16
C LEU A 184 4.52 29.25 6.58
N GLY A 185 4.23 28.43 7.59
CA GLY A 185 4.26 28.83 9.00
C GLY A 185 5.66 29.26 9.45
N ALA A 186 6.69 28.50 9.11
CA ALA A 186 8.08 28.86 9.39
C ALA A 186 8.49 30.16 8.68
N LEU A 187 8.05 30.34 7.43
CA LEU A 187 8.30 31.55 6.65
C LEU A 187 7.62 32.78 7.27
N ALA A 188 6.36 32.66 7.69
CA ALA A 188 5.62 33.73 8.36
C ALA A 188 6.29 34.15 9.69
N MET A 189 6.75 33.18 10.49
CA MET A 189 7.48 33.45 11.74
C MET A 189 8.79 34.19 11.49
N SER A 190 9.52 33.86 10.42
CA SER A 190 10.77 34.54 10.06
C SER A 190 10.55 36.03 9.72
N PHE A 191 9.45 36.37 9.04
CA PHE A 191 9.08 37.75 8.75
C PHE A 191 8.60 38.51 9.99
N ALA A 192 7.81 37.86 10.85
CA ALA A 192 7.36 38.46 12.11
C ALA A 192 8.55 38.84 13.02
N ARG A 193 9.58 37.98 13.08
CA ARG A 193 10.78 38.22 13.90
C ARG A 193 11.61 39.42 13.42
N ARG A 194 11.70 39.65 12.11
CA ARG A 194 12.39 40.83 11.54
C ARG A 194 11.69 42.15 11.90
N LYS A 195 10.36 42.15 12.00
CA LYS A 195 9.59 43.37 12.28
C LYS A 195 9.76 43.85 13.73
N ASN A 196 9.92 42.94 14.68
CA ASN A 196 10.08 43.28 16.10
C ASN A 196 11.50 43.77 16.45
N LEU A 197 12.53 43.34 15.73
CA LEU A 197 13.91 43.81 15.93
C LEU A 197 14.15 45.24 15.39
N GLY A 198 13.32 45.72 14.48
CA GLY A 198 13.37 47.10 13.99
C GLY A 198 12.65 48.12 14.89
N ALA A 199 11.79 47.67 15.80
CA ALA A 199 10.97 48.54 16.64
C ALA A 199 11.66 48.97 17.95
N THR A 200 12.75 48.31 18.35
CA THR A 200 13.49 48.57 19.60
C THR A 200 14.71 49.48 19.43
N ALA A 201 14.96 50.00 18.23
CA ALA A 201 16.09 50.88 17.92
C ALA A 201 15.70 52.37 17.81
N ARG A 202 14.75 52.85 18.63
CA ARG A 202 14.43 54.28 18.78
C ARG A 202 14.39 54.68 20.24
#